data_AF-A0A2A2AUL6-F1
#
_entry.id   AF-A0A2A2AUL6-F1
#
_cell.length_a   1.000
_cell.length_b   1.000
_cell.length_c   1.000
_cell.angle_alpha   90.00
_cell.angle_beta   90.00
_cell.angle_gamma   90.00
#
_symmetry.space_group_name_H-M   'P 1'
#
loop_
_entity.id
_entity.type
_entity.pdbx_description
1 polymer ?
#
loop_
_entity_poly.entity_id
_entity_poly.type
_entity_poly.pdbx_seq_one_letter_code
_entity_poly.pdbx_strand_id
1 'polypeptide(L)'
;MGEPADVNEELAGLYAEIEQLKSNAQQLQALQSKNAELSDQYLRAKADADNARRRAEDDVAKARKFGIESFAQDLLAVADSLDAALAIEAASAEQLLEGTRATQQQLLSVFERHKLSPIAPELGSKFDPNLHQAISAVPAEQESGTIVSVLQKGYAIGERILRPALVTVAA
;
A
#
# COMPACT_ATOMS: atom_id res chain seq x y z
N MET A 1 -82.83 32.77 -31.42
CA MET A 1 -82.36 31.63 -32.23
C MET A 1 -80.86 31.73 -32.26
N GLY A 2 -80.18 30.93 -31.45
CA GLY A 2 -78.71 30.92 -31.41
C GLY A 2 -78.19 30.24 -32.68
N GLU A 3 -77.34 30.93 -33.42
CA GLU A 3 -76.50 30.29 -34.44
C GLU A 3 -75.66 29.19 -33.78
N PRO A 4 -75.51 28.01 -34.40
CA PRO A 4 -74.53 27.05 -33.94
C PRO A 4 -73.15 27.62 -34.26
N ALA A 5 -72.54 28.29 -33.28
CA ALA A 5 -71.11 28.53 -33.32
C ALA A 5 -70.40 27.17 -33.43
N ASP A 6 -69.97 26.90 -34.66
CA ASP A 6 -68.95 25.98 -35.15
C ASP A 6 -68.68 24.66 -34.38
N VAL A 7 -69.63 23.72 -34.50
CA VAL A 7 -69.44 22.32 -34.05
C VAL A 7 -68.19 21.67 -34.69
N ASN A 8 -67.74 22.12 -35.87
CA ASN A 8 -66.56 21.55 -36.54
C ASN A 8 -65.24 22.07 -35.95
N GLU A 9 -65.18 23.34 -35.53
CA GLU A 9 -64.00 23.93 -34.88
C GLU A 9 -63.80 23.38 -33.46
N GLU A 10 -64.88 23.18 -32.70
CA GLU A 10 -64.83 22.48 -31.39
C GLU A 10 -64.39 21.01 -31.53
N LEU A 11 -64.90 20.30 -32.54
CA LEU A 11 -64.46 18.93 -32.84
C LEU A 11 -62.97 18.88 -33.22
N ALA A 12 -62.48 19.82 -34.04
CA ALA A 12 -61.08 19.90 -34.42
C ALA A 12 -60.15 20.16 -33.21
N GLY A 13 -60.56 21.04 -32.29
CA GLY A 13 -59.86 21.27 -31.02
C GLY A 13 -59.77 20.01 -30.16
N LEU A 14 -60.88 19.27 -30.03
CA LEU A 14 -60.92 18.02 -29.27
C LEU A 14 -60.03 16.94 -29.89
N TYR A 15 -59.99 16.84 -31.22
CA TYR A 15 -59.08 15.91 -31.91
C TYR A 15 -57.61 16.25 -31.68
N ALA A 16 -57.24 17.53 -31.72
CA ALA A 16 -55.86 17.97 -31.45
C ALA A 16 -55.44 17.68 -30.01
N GLU A 17 -56.34 17.90 -29.05
CA GLU A 17 -56.11 17.60 -27.63
C GLU A 17 -55.94 16.09 -27.39
N ILE A 18 -56.77 15.25 -28.01
CA ILE A 18 -56.63 13.78 -27.95
C ILE A 18 -55.27 13.33 -28.51
N GLU A 19 -54.81 13.92 -29.61
CA GLU A 19 -53.52 13.56 -30.20
C GLU A 19 -52.34 14.00 -29.33
N GLN A 20 -52.43 15.18 -28.71
CA GLN A 20 -51.45 15.63 -27.73
C GLN A 20 -51.41 14.72 -26.49
N LEU A 21 -52.58 14.31 -25.97
CA LEU A 21 -52.67 13.39 -24.84
C LEU A 21 -52.06 12.02 -25.16
N LYS A 22 -52.28 11.49 -26.36
CA LYS A 22 -51.64 10.26 -26.83
C LYS A 22 -50.12 10.42 -26.91
N SER A 23 -49.62 11.53 -27.46
CA SER A 23 -48.19 11.81 -27.54
C SER A 23 -47.56 11.89 -26.15
N ASN A 24 -48.19 12.61 -25.22
CA ASN A 24 -47.75 12.72 -23.83
C ASN A 24 -47.75 11.35 -23.13
N ALA A 25 -48.78 10.52 -23.36
CA ALA A 25 -48.86 9.18 -22.80
C ALA A 25 -47.73 8.26 -23.31
N GLN A 26 -47.40 8.33 -24.60
CA GLN A 26 -46.28 7.61 -25.19
C GLN A 26 -44.93 8.06 -24.60
N GLN A 27 -44.73 9.37 -24.44
CA GLN A 27 -43.52 9.92 -23.80
C GLN A 27 -43.40 9.48 -22.33
N LEU A 28 -44.50 9.52 -21.59
CA LEU A 28 -44.54 9.06 -20.19
C LEU A 28 -44.17 7.58 -20.09
N GLN A 29 -44.73 6.73 -20.97
CA GLN A 29 -44.40 5.31 -21.01
C GLN A 29 -42.92 5.07 -21.35
N ALA A 30 -42.36 5.82 -22.31
CA ALA A 30 -40.94 5.72 -22.65
C ALA A 30 -40.03 6.14 -21.48
N LEU A 31 -40.37 7.22 -20.79
CA LEU A 31 -39.63 7.69 -19.61
C LEU A 31 -39.72 6.69 -18.44
N GLN A 32 -40.89 6.10 -18.20
CA GLN A 32 -41.06 5.05 -17.19
C GLN A 32 -40.22 3.81 -17.50
N SER A 33 -40.21 3.37 -18.76
CA SER A 33 -39.39 2.24 -19.18
C SER A 33 -37.89 2.53 -19.02
N LYS A 34 -37.45 3.72 -19.40
CA LYS A 34 -36.04 4.14 -19.22
C LYS A 34 -35.66 4.28 -17.74
N ASN A 35 -36.58 4.76 -16.90
CA ASN A 35 -36.35 4.85 -15.46
C ASN A 35 -36.21 3.46 -14.82
N ALA A 36 -37.03 2.50 -15.23
CA ALA A 36 -36.93 1.12 -14.77
C ALA A 36 -35.58 0.48 -15.18
N GLU A 37 -35.17 0.69 -16.42
CA GLU A 37 -33.87 0.22 -16.93
C GLU A 37 -32.69 0.82 -16.15
N LEU A 38 -32.68 2.14 -15.95
CA LEU A 38 -31.64 2.83 -15.18
C LEU A 38 -31.63 2.41 -13.71
N SER A 39 -32.80 2.16 -13.11
CA SER A 39 -32.90 1.70 -11.73
C SER A 39 -32.31 0.31 -11.56
N ASP A 40 -32.58 -0.61 -12.49
CA ASP A 40 -31.98 -1.95 -12.51
C ASP A 40 -30.46 -1.87 -12.72
N GLN A 41 -29.99 -1.08 -13.68
CA GLN A 41 -28.55 -0.86 -13.89
C GLN A 41 -27.88 -0.28 -12.64
N TYR A 42 -28.49 0.69 -11.99
CA TYR A 42 -27.98 1.30 -10.76
C TYR A 42 -27.89 0.28 -9.62
N LEU A 43 -28.93 -0.53 -9.40
CA LEU A 43 -28.93 -1.54 -8.34
C LEU A 43 -27.85 -2.60 -8.57
N ARG A 44 -27.66 -3.04 -9.81
CA ARG A 44 -26.56 -3.96 -10.17
C ARG A 44 -25.20 -3.33 -9.93
N ALA A 45 -24.98 -2.11 -10.43
CA ALA A 45 -23.72 -1.39 -10.23
C ALA A 45 -23.40 -1.16 -8.74
N LYS A 46 -24.41 -0.85 -7.93
CA LYS A 46 -24.27 -0.70 -6.48
C LYS A 46 -23.88 -2.02 -5.82
N ALA A 47 -24.53 -3.12 -6.19
CA ALA A 47 -24.20 -4.45 -5.67
C ALA A 47 -22.78 -4.88 -6.05
N ASP A 48 -22.36 -4.62 -7.28
CA ASP A 48 -21.00 -4.90 -7.75
C ASP A 48 -19.96 -4.08 -6.98
N ALA A 49 -20.23 -2.80 -6.73
CA ALA A 49 -19.36 -1.93 -5.93
C ALA A 49 -19.24 -2.43 -4.47
N ASP A 50 -20.35 -2.84 -3.85
CA ASP A 50 -20.33 -3.37 -2.48
C ASP A 50 -19.58 -4.70 -2.39
N ASN A 51 -19.74 -5.58 -3.38
CA ASN A 51 -19.01 -6.84 -3.46
C ASN A 51 -17.50 -6.62 -3.70
N ALA A 52 -17.14 -5.68 -4.58
CA ALA A 52 -15.76 -5.30 -4.82
C ALA A 52 -15.11 -4.71 -3.56
N ARG A 53 -15.83 -3.84 -2.84
CA ARG A 53 -15.36 -3.28 -1.56
C ARG A 53 -15.10 -4.36 -0.53
N ARG A 54 -16.04 -5.29 -0.32
CA ARG A 54 -15.87 -6.41 0.62
C ARG A 54 -14.66 -7.27 0.25
N ARG A 55 -14.49 -7.58 -1.03
CA ARG A 55 -13.32 -8.34 -1.52
C ARG A 55 -12.01 -7.59 -1.25
N ALA A 56 -11.96 -6.30 -1.53
CA ALA A 56 -10.79 -5.49 -1.26
C ALA A 56 -10.44 -5.42 0.24
N GLU A 57 -11.45 -5.31 1.10
CA GLU A 57 -11.28 -5.36 2.56
C GLU A 57 -10.66 -6.70 3.00
N ASP A 58 -11.16 -7.82 2.46
CA ASP A 58 -10.64 -9.16 2.74
C ASP A 58 -9.20 -9.33 2.23
N ASP A 59 -8.89 -8.84 1.03
CA ASP A 59 -7.55 -8.94 0.45
C ASP A 59 -6.54 -8.08 1.21
N VAL A 60 -6.92 -6.88 1.65
CA VAL A 60 -6.10 -6.03 2.53
C VAL A 60 -5.87 -6.71 3.88
N ALA A 61 -6.91 -7.34 4.46
CA ALA A 61 -6.78 -8.06 5.71
C ALA A 61 -5.80 -9.25 5.58
N LYS A 62 -5.89 -10.01 4.49
CA LYS A 62 -4.96 -11.11 4.18
C LYS A 62 -3.54 -10.59 3.96
N ALA A 63 -3.36 -9.55 3.16
CA ALA A 63 -2.05 -8.96 2.90
C ALA A 63 -1.39 -8.43 4.17
N ARG A 64 -2.17 -7.88 5.12
CA ARG A 64 -1.64 -7.48 6.44
C ARG A 64 -1.29 -8.69 7.31
N LYS A 65 -2.13 -9.72 7.33
CA LYS A 65 -1.94 -10.91 8.16
C LYS A 65 -0.73 -11.76 7.70
N PHE A 66 -0.55 -11.89 6.40
CA PHE A 66 0.45 -12.78 5.79
C PHE A 66 1.57 -12.01 5.07
N GLY A 67 1.62 -10.67 5.18
CA GLY A 67 2.59 -9.84 4.47
C GLY A 67 4.05 -10.11 4.83
N ILE A 68 4.32 -10.72 5.99
CA ILE A 68 5.67 -11.11 6.43
C ILE A 68 5.99 -12.59 6.16
N GLU A 69 5.07 -13.35 5.55
CA GLU A 69 5.18 -14.81 5.46
C GLU A 69 6.46 -15.25 4.77
N SER A 70 6.77 -14.70 3.59
CA SER A 70 7.99 -15.04 2.84
C SER A 70 9.26 -14.64 3.59
N PHE A 71 9.27 -13.47 4.25
CA PHE A 71 10.40 -13.03 5.07
C PHE A 71 10.61 -13.93 6.29
N ALA A 72 9.53 -14.31 6.96
CA ALA A 72 9.57 -15.20 8.11
C ALA A 72 10.05 -16.61 7.72
N GLN A 73 9.58 -17.14 6.58
CA GLN A 73 10.03 -18.43 6.04
C GLN A 73 11.52 -18.41 5.74
N ASP A 74 12.04 -17.36 5.11
CA ASP A 74 13.47 -17.23 4.80
C ASP A 74 14.35 -17.07 6.04
N LEU A 75 13.82 -16.48 7.12
CA LEU A 75 14.52 -16.38 8.41
C LEU A 75 14.63 -17.70 9.15
N LEU A 76 13.80 -18.71 8.85
CA LEU A 76 13.87 -20.01 9.52
C LEU A 76 15.25 -20.64 9.38
N ALA A 77 15.87 -20.54 8.19
CA ALA A 77 17.20 -21.09 7.99
C ALA A 77 18.27 -20.41 8.88
N VAL A 78 18.08 -19.13 9.24
CA VAL A 78 18.96 -18.42 10.18
C VAL A 78 18.75 -18.96 11.58
N ALA A 79 17.50 -19.19 11.98
CA ALA A 79 17.17 -19.82 13.26
C ALA A 79 17.76 -21.24 13.35
N ASP A 80 17.62 -22.06 12.31
CA ASP A 80 18.19 -23.41 12.23
C ASP A 80 19.71 -23.39 12.40
N SER A 81 20.39 -22.39 11.82
CA SER A 81 21.85 -22.23 11.96
C SER A 81 22.25 -21.87 13.40
N LEU A 82 21.45 -21.06 14.08
CA LEU A 82 21.66 -20.72 15.48
C LEU A 82 21.39 -21.93 16.39
N ASP A 83 20.32 -22.68 16.14
CA ASP A 83 20.00 -23.91 16.88
C ASP A 83 21.10 -24.96 16.72
N ALA A 84 21.63 -25.12 15.50
CA ALA A 84 22.77 -25.99 15.23
C ALA A 84 24.02 -25.56 16.01
N ALA A 85 24.29 -24.25 16.11
CA ALA A 85 25.41 -23.75 16.89
C ALA A 85 25.24 -24.01 18.40
N LEU A 86 24.02 -23.87 18.92
CA LEU A 86 23.71 -24.12 20.34
C LEU A 86 23.80 -25.61 20.72
N ALA A 87 23.66 -26.52 19.76
CA ALA A 87 23.81 -27.97 19.99
C ALA A 87 25.27 -28.42 20.15
N ILE A 88 26.26 -27.55 19.90
CA ILE A 88 27.69 -27.89 20.04
C ILE A 88 28.13 -27.67 21.49
N GLU A 89 28.34 -28.75 22.23
CA GLU A 89 28.66 -28.71 23.67
C GLU A 89 30.02 -28.08 23.99
N ALA A 90 31.02 -28.19 23.10
CA ALA A 90 32.38 -27.73 23.32
C ALA A 90 32.99 -27.11 22.04
N ALA A 91 32.38 -26.03 21.54
CA ALA A 91 32.91 -25.29 20.41
C ALA A 91 34.15 -24.46 20.78
N SER A 92 35.17 -24.47 19.93
CA SER A 92 36.30 -23.54 20.06
C SER A 92 35.88 -22.11 19.70
N ALA A 93 36.65 -21.11 20.16
CA ALA A 93 36.40 -19.72 19.80
C ALA A 93 36.46 -19.48 18.28
N GLU A 94 37.32 -20.22 17.57
CA GLU A 94 37.44 -20.16 16.12
C GLU A 94 36.18 -20.72 15.43
N GLN A 95 35.67 -21.86 15.88
CA GLN A 95 34.44 -22.47 15.37
C GLN A 95 33.22 -21.57 15.61
N LEU A 96 33.12 -20.97 16.79
CA LEU A 96 32.05 -20.03 17.11
C LEU A 96 32.12 -18.78 16.22
N LEU A 97 33.31 -18.24 15.99
CA LEU A 97 33.50 -17.06 15.12
C LEU A 97 33.15 -17.39 13.67
N GLU A 98 33.59 -18.53 13.16
CA GLU A 98 33.28 -18.98 11.79
C GLU A 98 31.78 -19.22 11.60
N GLY A 99 31.14 -19.96 12.52
CA GLY A 99 29.69 -20.19 12.50
C GLY A 99 28.91 -18.88 12.57
N THR A 100 29.30 -17.96 13.46
CA THR A 100 28.66 -16.64 13.57
C THR A 100 28.78 -15.83 12.28
N ARG A 101 29.94 -15.89 11.60
CA ARG A 101 30.12 -15.22 10.29
C ARG A 101 29.23 -15.84 9.22
N ALA A 102 29.13 -17.17 9.17
CA ALA A 102 28.25 -17.86 8.22
C ALA A 102 26.78 -17.50 8.45
N THR A 103 26.31 -17.53 9.71
CA THR A 103 24.94 -17.12 10.07
C THR A 103 24.68 -15.64 9.75
N GLN A 104 25.65 -14.76 10.00
CA GLN A 104 25.53 -13.35 9.64
C GLN A 104 25.41 -13.15 8.12
N GLN A 105 26.23 -13.84 7.33
CA GLN A 105 26.15 -13.77 5.86
C GLN A 105 24.78 -14.24 5.38
N GLN A 106 24.27 -15.34 5.94
CA GLN A 106 22.95 -15.84 5.62
C GLN A 106 21.84 -14.84 5.96
N LEU A 107 21.91 -14.21 7.14
CA LEU A 107 20.98 -13.14 7.52
C LEU A 107 21.00 -11.97 6.54
N LEU A 108 22.19 -11.52 6.13
CA LEU A 108 22.34 -10.43 5.17
C LEU A 108 21.78 -10.80 3.78
N SER A 109 21.95 -12.05 3.34
CA SER A 109 21.35 -12.56 2.10
C SER A 109 19.82 -12.64 2.17
N VAL A 110 19.24 -12.93 3.34
CA VAL A 110 17.79 -12.82 3.56
C VAL A 110 17.36 -11.35 3.46
N PHE A 111 18.08 -10.44 4.13
CA PHE A 111 17.76 -9.02 4.09
C PHE A 111 17.76 -8.46 2.66
N GLU A 112 18.78 -8.77 1.87
CA GLU A 112 18.88 -8.32 0.48
C GLU A 112 17.71 -8.81 -0.38
N ARG A 113 17.33 -10.10 -0.30
CA ARG A 113 16.17 -10.65 -1.02
C ARG A 113 14.86 -9.93 -0.70
N HIS A 114 14.71 -9.49 0.55
CA HIS A 114 13.54 -8.76 1.04
C HIS A 114 13.70 -7.24 0.99
N LYS A 115 14.65 -6.74 0.19
CA LYS A 115 14.91 -5.30 -0.03
C LYS A 115 15.23 -4.53 1.25
N LEU A 116 15.75 -5.22 2.26
CA LEU A 116 16.21 -4.64 3.50
C LEU A 116 17.70 -4.31 3.35
N SER A 117 18.01 -3.03 3.12
CA SER A 117 19.36 -2.57 2.83
C SER A 117 19.99 -1.93 4.07
N PRO A 118 21.26 -2.24 4.38
CA PRO A 118 21.97 -1.60 5.48
C PRO A 118 22.30 -0.15 5.14
N ILE A 119 22.14 0.73 6.13
CA ILE A 119 22.65 2.10 6.12
C ILE A 119 23.92 2.08 6.97
N ALA A 120 25.06 2.04 6.31
CA ALA A 120 26.37 1.98 6.95
C ALA A 120 27.29 2.99 6.25
N PRO A 121 27.26 4.27 6.64
CA PRO A 121 28.08 5.29 6.01
C PRO A 121 29.56 4.99 6.20
N GLU A 122 30.35 5.32 5.18
CA GLU A 122 31.81 5.23 5.25
C GLU A 122 32.34 6.25 6.26
N LEU A 123 33.38 5.87 7.01
CA LEU A 123 34.06 6.80 7.89
C LEU A 123 34.70 7.91 7.05
N GLY A 124 34.50 9.17 7.44
CA GLY A 124 34.92 10.32 6.64
C GLY A 124 33.86 10.84 5.66
N SER A 125 32.71 10.17 5.52
CA SER A 125 31.60 10.69 4.71
C SER A 125 30.81 11.79 5.45
N LYS A 126 30.08 12.60 4.69
CA LYS A 126 29.24 13.68 5.26
C LYS A 126 28.03 13.11 5.99
N PHE A 127 27.70 13.72 7.12
CA PHE A 127 26.46 13.44 7.83
C PHE A 127 25.23 13.80 6.97
N ASP A 128 24.21 12.93 6.99
CA ASP A 128 22.93 13.14 6.31
C ASP A 128 21.82 12.90 7.35
N PRO A 129 21.08 13.94 7.76
CA PRO A 129 20.00 13.82 8.75
C PRO A 129 18.88 12.85 8.36
N ASN A 130 18.70 12.54 7.06
CA ASN A 130 17.66 11.62 6.60
C ASN A 130 18.03 10.16 6.84
N LEU A 131 19.33 9.86 6.87
CA LEU A 131 19.88 8.50 6.96
C LEU A 131 20.56 8.22 8.30
N HIS A 132 21.05 9.27 8.96
CA HIS A 132 21.95 9.20 10.10
C HIS A 132 21.39 9.98 11.29
N GLN A 133 21.68 9.47 12.49
CA GLN A 133 21.39 10.13 13.75
C GLN A 133 22.71 10.32 14.51
N ALA A 134 23.13 11.57 14.64
CA ALA A 134 24.33 11.93 15.40
C ALA A 134 24.03 11.89 16.90
N ILE A 135 24.73 11.04 17.65
CA ILE A 135 24.53 10.95 19.11
C ILE A 135 25.49 11.83 19.91
N SER A 136 26.61 12.21 19.31
CA SER A 136 27.64 13.04 19.93
C SER A 136 28.54 13.66 18.86
N ALA A 137 29.10 14.82 19.16
CA ALA A 137 30.18 15.43 18.40
C ALA A 137 31.50 15.24 19.16
N VAL A 138 32.53 14.76 18.47
CA VAL A 138 33.84 14.45 19.06
C VAL A 138 34.93 15.31 18.42
N PRO A 139 35.96 15.73 19.19
CA PRO A 139 37.14 16.36 18.61
C PRO A 139 37.78 15.40 17.60
N ALA A 140 37.93 15.84 16.35
CA ALA A 140 38.49 15.05 15.28
C ALA A 140 39.21 15.96 14.28
N GLU A 141 40.13 15.39 13.49
CA GLU A 141 40.89 16.17 12.49
C GLU A 141 40.05 16.52 11.26
N GLN A 142 38.93 15.81 11.04
CA GLN A 142 38.03 16.01 9.91
C GLN A 142 37.19 17.29 10.06
N GLU A 143 36.63 17.77 8.93
CA GLU A 143 35.70 18.89 8.93
C GLU A 143 34.45 18.62 9.79
N SER A 144 33.94 19.66 10.46
CA SER A 144 32.73 19.57 11.29
C SER A 144 31.55 18.97 10.49
N GLY A 145 30.82 18.05 11.11
CA GLY A 145 29.74 17.30 10.46
C GLY A 145 30.17 16.10 9.62
N THR A 146 31.46 15.73 9.64
CA THR A 146 31.96 14.47 9.06
C THR A 146 31.74 13.30 10.01
N ILE A 147 31.36 12.13 9.49
CA ILE A 147 31.14 10.92 10.28
C ILE A 147 32.48 10.34 10.74
N VAL A 148 32.65 10.24 12.06
CA VAL A 148 33.90 9.75 12.70
C VAL A 148 33.78 8.27 13.06
N SER A 149 32.60 7.82 13.51
CA SER A 149 32.35 6.41 13.79
C SER A 149 30.88 6.05 13.60
N VAL A 150 30.63 4.79 13.22
CA VAL A 150 29.29 4.19 13.17
C VAL A 150 29.14 3.26 14.36
N LEU A 151 28.26 3.64 15.29
CA LEU A 151 28.01 2.87 16.51
C LEU A 151 26.96 1.78 16.28
N GLN A 152 25.99 2.06 15.41
CA GLN A 152 24.97 1.10 15.04
C GLN A 152 24.58 1.31 13.58
N LYS A 153 24.60 0.23 12.79
CA LYS A 153 24.11 0.26 11.41
C LYS A 153 22.61 0.55 11.37
N GLY A 154 22.23 1.47 10.50
CA GLY A 154 20.84 1.71 10.13
C GLY A 154 20.35 0.67 9.13
N TYR A 155 19.04 0.67 8.85
CA TYR A 155 18.43 -0.17 7.83
C TYR A 155 17.24 0.52 7.18
N ALA A 156 17.05 0.27 5.89
CA ALA A 156 15.92 0.71 5.09
C ALA A 156 15.22 -0.50 4.45
N ILE A 157 13.92 -0.41 4.22
CA ILE A 157 13.16 -1.35 3.39
C ILE A 157 12.67 -0.62 2.14
N GLY A 158 13.23 -0.97 0.98
CA GLY A 158 13.07 -0.16 -0.23
C GLY A 158 13.45 1.29 0.03
N GLU A 159 12.51 2.21 -0.12
CA GLU A 159 12.71 3.66 0.08
C GLU A 159 12.46 4.12 1.52
N ARG A 160 11.94 3.24 2.40
CA ARG A 160 11.54 3.62 3.75
C ARG A 160 12.63 3.29 4.77
N ILE A 161 13.08 4.29 5.53
CA ILE A 161 14.00 4.09 6.65
C ILE A 161 13.28 3.38 7.80
N LEU A 162 13.83 2.25 8.24
CA LEU A 162 13.35 1.52 9.43
C LEU A 162 14.04 2.02 10.69
N ARG A 163 15.35 2.25 10.60
CA ARG A 163 16.13 2.90 11.64
C ARG A 163 17.33 3.62 11.03
N PRO A 164 17.66 4.85 11.46
CA PRO A 164 18.86 5.54 10.99
C PRO A 164 20.12 4.86 11.52
N ALA A 165 21.26 5.14 10.90
CA ALA A 165 22.55 4.75 11.46
C ALA A 165 22.91 5.69 12.62
N LEU A 166 23.29 5.13 13.77
CA LEU A 166 23.80 5.92 14.88
C LEU A 166 25.27 6.20 14.66
N VAL A 167 25.63 7.48 14.63
CA VAL A 167 26.98 7.93 14.32
C VAL A 167 27.49 8.96 15.33
N THR A 168 28.81 9.08 15.41
CA THR A 168 29.47 10.26 15.96
C THR A 168 30.00 11.13 14.83
N VAL A 169 29.95 12.44 15.01
CA VAL A 169 30.43 13.40 14.01
C VAL A 169 31.58 14.24 14.56
N ALA A 170 32.41 14.76 13.68
CA ALA A 170 33.43 15.73 14.05
C ALA A 170 32.77 17.02 14.53
N ALA A 171 33.23 17.54 15.68
CA ALA A 171 32.81 18.82 16.25
C ALA A 171 33.30 20.00 15.40
#